data_AF-A0A6A6WI01-F1
#
_entry.id   AF-A0A6A6WI01-F1
#
_cell.length_a   1.000
_cell.length_b   1.000
_cell.length_c   1.000
_cell.angle_alpha   90.00
_cell.angle_beta   90.00
_cell.angle_gamma   90.00
#
_symmetry.space_group_name_H-M   'P 1'
#
loop_
_entity.id
_entity.type
_entity.pdbx_description
1 polymer ?
#
loop_
_entity_poly.entity_id
_entity_poly.type
_entity_poly.pdbx_seq_one_letter_code
_entity_poly.pdbx_strand_id
1 'polypeptide(L)'
;MLLNSPTATKFGGAFPKQIQRALPVGIAVVVLFFILSSAGFRGVSLENSLEENSHISKGFPRKIWQTWKADALNLEERDLGRARTWTTKNPSYRYELLTDDTDMYYVETHFGPEGFNRPDIVHMYRSITARIIKADLLRYLIMYAEGGVYTDIDVEAIRPLERFIPERYNVEDVDMIVGVEIDQPEFRQHPILGQKCQSFCQWTFVCKPRLPVMMKLVEHIMKWLNELSRKQNKSIGELELDFDEVITGTGPSAFTDAIIAEMTRKEGKVVGWDQFHGMSESKLVGGVLVLTVEAFAAGQGHSDSGNHDSRSALVKHRFHASGWPTTHPRYLHPVYGEVEHCNWNADCVKAWDEGTKNFESLPQEEKDKLIAEKKIKDEEDEKKRIKEEELSYAANAVLGLIGAGQVPLTPDSVSSPADAPAPEQGPPAAFPPSDPPAAFPPPQEQPAFPAPDASHQEAKLRKI
;
A
#
# COMPACT_ATOMS: atom_id res chain seq x y z
N MET A 1 54.81 -104.88 20.76
CA MET A 1 53.47 -104.80 21.38
C MET A 1 52.63 -103.79 20.61
N LEU A 2 51.47 -104.28 20.18
CA LEU A 2 50.25 -103.68 19.64
C LEU A 2 49.78 -102.32 20.23
N LEU A 3 49.35 -101.35 19.38
CA LEU A 3 47.96 -100.83 19.19
C LEU A 3 47.82 -99.32 18.80
N ASN A 4 47.23 -99.11 17.61
CA ASN A 4 46.23 -98.12 17.12
C ASN A 4 46.14 -96.65 17.60
N SER A 5 46.03 -95.71 16.64
CA SER A 5 44.78 -94.92 16.40
C SER A 5 44.74 -94.14 15.06
N PRO A 6 43.54 -93.77 14.53
CA PRO A 6 43.26 -93.46 13.11
C PRO A 6 42.54 -92.10 12.85
N THR A 7 42.00 -91.91 11.62
CA THR A 7 41.04 -90.91 11.06
C THR A 7 41.58 -89.52 10.64
N ALA A 8 41.68 -89.20 9.32
CA ALA A 8 40.69 -88.59 8.38
C ALA A 8 40.39 -87.10 8.70
N THR A 9 40.53 -86.10 7.81
CA THR A 9 39.70 -85.82 6.61
C THR A 9 40.33 -84.77 5.65
N LYS A 10 40.04 -84.92 4.35
CA LYS A 10 40.22 -83.93 3.26
C LYS A 10 39.00 -83.01 3.18
N PHE A 11 39.21 -81.71 2.95
CA PHE A 11 38.33 -80.71 2.27
C PHE A 11 39.23 -79.48 2.05
N GLY A 12 39.27 -78.70 0.96
CA GLY A 12 38.50 -78.41 -0.26
C GLY A 12 39.10 -77.05 -0.71
N GLY A 13 39.15 -76.57 -1.95
CA GLY A 13 38.43 -76.75 -3.20
C GLY A 13 38.60 -75.40 -3.90
N ALA A 14 39.34 -75.33 -5.01
CA ALA A 14 39.60 -74.08 -5.72
C ALA A 14 38.28 -73.57 -6.34
N PHE A 15 37.96 -72.28 -6.11
CA PHE A 15 36.70 -71.69 -6.56
C PHE A 15 36.58 -71.67 -8.10
N PRO A 16 35.42 -72.05 -8.66
CA PRO A 16 35.14 -71.98 -10.10
C PRO A 16 35.40 -70.60 -10.72
N LYS A 17 35.97 -70.55 -11.93
CA LYS A 17 36.31 -69.30 -12.66
C LYS A 17 35.14 -68.33 -12.89
N GLN A 18 33.89 -68.81 -12.81
CA GLN A 18 32.69 -67.97 -12.82
C GLN A 18 32.55 -67.12 -11.55
N ILE A 19 32.93 -67.66 -10.39
CA ILE A 19 32.86 -66.96 -9.09
C ILE A 19 33.94 -65.87 -9.02
N GLN A 20 35.12 -66.11 -9.58
CA GLN A 20 36.19 -65.09 -9.67
C GLN A 20 35.83 -63.90 -10.56
N ARG A 21 34.93 -64.07 -11.55
CA ARG A 21 34.44 -62.98 -12.42
C ARG A 21 33.22 -62.26 -11.86
N ALA A 22 32.42 -62.94 -11.02
CA ALA A 22 31.26 -62.35 -10.36
C ALA A 22 31.63 -61.59 -9.07
N LEU A 23 32.75 -61.94 -8.42
CA LEU A 23 33.20 -61.30 -7.18
C LEU A 23 33.40 -59.77 -7.30
N PRO A 24 34.08 -59.24 -8.35
CA PRO A 24 34.27 -57.80 -8.50
C PRO A 24 32.96 -57.06 -8.75
N VAL A 25 32.02 -57.69 -9.48
CA VAL A 25 30.69 -57.14 -9.74
C VAL A 25 29.86 -57.12 -8.46
N GLY A 26 29.91 -58.20 -7.67
CA GLY A 26 29.25 -58.26 -6.36
C GLY A 26 29.80 -57.22 -5.39
N ILE A 27 31.12 -57.02 -5.36
CA ILE A 27 31.75 -55.96 -4.55
C ILE A 27 31.33 -54.58 -5.03
N ALA A 28 31.29 -54.33 -6.35
CA ALA A 28 30.84 -53.05 -6.90
C ALA A 28 29.36 -52.76 -6.57
N VAL A 29 28.49 -53.76 -6.60
CA VAL A 29 27.08 -53.63 -6.19
C VAL A 29 26.95 -53.35 -4.71
N VAL A 30 27.75 -54.00 -3.86
CA VAL A 30 27.78 -53.74 -2.42
C VAL A 30 28.30 -52.33 -2.12
N VAL A 31 29.35 -51.88 -2.80
CA VAL A 31 29.87 -50.51 -2.67
C VAL A 31 28.85 -49.48 -3.17
N LEU A 32 28.18 -49.73 -4.30
CA LEU A 32 27.09 -48.87 -4.79
C LEU A 32 25.92 -48.83 -3.81
N PHE A 33 25.58 -49.96 -3.19
CA PHE A 33 24.56 -50.03 -2.15
C PHE A 33 24.98 -49.24 -0.90
N PHE A 34 26.24 -49.30 -0.47
CA PHE A 34 26.75 -48.49 0.63
C PHE A 34 26.82 -47.00 0.28
N ILE A 35 27.19 -46.64 -0.96
CA ILE A 35 27.17 -45.25 -1.44
C ILE A 35 25.74 -44.74 -1.46
N LEU A 36 24.78 -45.48 -2.03
CA LEU A 36 23.36 -45.11 -2.05
C LEU A 36 22.73 -45.10 -0.64
N SER A 37 23.16 -45.98 0.26
CA SER A 37 22.71 -45.97 1.67
C SER A 37 23.33 -44.81 2.46
N SER A 38 24.57 -44.41 2.14
CA SER A 38 25.23 -43.25 2.75
C SER A 38 24.78 -41.91 2.15
N ALA A 39 24.35 -41.91 0.89
CA ALA A 39 23.82 -40.77 0.14
C ALA A 39 22.29 -40.66 0.21
N GLY A 40 21.60 -41.64 0.81
CA GLY A 40 20.15 -41.78 0.72
C GLY A 40 19.53 -42.54 1.89
N PHE A 41 19.92 -42.23 3.14
CA PHE A 41 19.01 -42.31 4.29
C PHE A 41 19.58 -41.58 5.52
N ARG A 42 19.99 -40.32 5.37
CA ARG A 42 19.59 -39.38 6.43
C ARG A 42 18.12 -39.11 6.17
N GLY A 43 17.27 -39.92 6.78
CA GLY A 43 15.86 -39.61 6.91
C GLY A 43 15.78 -38.23 7.54
N VAL A 44 15.68 -37.21 6.70
CA VAL A 44 15.03 -35.96 7.04
C VAL A 44 13.64 -36.41 7.47
N SER A 45 13.43 -36.41 8.78
CA SER A 45 12.14 -36.68 9.38
C SER A 45 11.13 -35.81 8.65
N LEU A 46 10.27 -36.43 7.84
CA LEU A 46 9.17 -35.75 7.17
C LEU A 46 8.24 -35.09 8.22
N GLU A 47 8.26 -35.63 9.44
CA GLU A 47 7.65 -35.06 10.63
C GLU A 47 8.30 -33.72 11.04
N ASN A 48 9.63 -33.60 11.00
CA ASN A 48 10.31 -32.34 11.33
C ASN A 48 10.12 -31.28 10.23
N SER A 49 10.02 -31.65 8.95
CA SER A 49 9.78 -30.68 7.86
C SER A 49 8.34 -30.13 7.82
N LEU A 50 7.39 -30.87 8.39
CA LEU A 50 6.01 -30.40 8.58
C LEU A 50 5.89 -29.55 9.86
N GLU A 51 6.69 -29.82 10.89
CA GLU A 51 6.72 -29.00 12.11
C GLU A 51 7.59 -27.73 11.99
N GLU A 52 8.66 -27.73 11.20
CA GLU A 52 9.54 -26.56 11.02
C GLU A 52 8.87 -25.44 10.18
N ASN A 53 7.78 -25.76 9.47
CA ASN A 53 6.96 -24.81 8.72
C ASN A 53 5.70 -24.33 9.45
N SER A 54 5.47 -24.74 10.70
CA SER A 54 4.35 -24.27 11.52
C SER A 54 4.76 -23.47 12.75
N HIS A 55 6.02 -23.04 12.86
CA HIS A 55 6.33 -21.85 13.64
C HIS A 55 5.74 -20.64 12.91
N ILE A 56 4.40 -20.53 12.93
CA ILE A 56 3.73 -19.25 12.78
C ILE A 56 4.34 -18.39 13.86
N SER A 57 5.26 -17.52 13.46
CA SER A 57 5.71 -16.42 14.28
C SER A 57 4.48 -15.83 14.95
N LYS A 58 4.43 -15.86 16.28
CA LYS A 58 3.27 -15.35 17.02
C LYS A 58 2.99 -13.87 16.72
N GLY A 59 3.97 -13.14 16.19
CA GLY A 59 3.84 -11.76 15.73
C GLY A 59 4.11 -11.58 14.23
N PHE A 60 4.10 -10.32 13.80
CA PHE A 60 4.35 -9.95 12.41
C PHE A 60 5.81 -10.21 12.00
N PRO A 61 6.05 -10.69 10.76
CA PRO A 61 7.39 -10.74 10.18
C PRO A 61 8.05 -9.36 10.23
N ARG A 62 9.31 -9.31 10.66
CA ARG A 62 10.10 -8.05 10.72
C ARG A 62 10.67 -7.69 9.34
N LYS A 63 9.79 -7.55 8.35
CA LYS A 63 10.11 -7.15 6.98
C LYS A 63 9.29 -5.93 6.57
N ILE A 64 9.94 -5.01 5.88
CA ILE A 64 9.33 -3.81 5.28
C ILE A 64 9.53 -3.92 3.78
N TRP A 65 8.42 -4.02 3.06
CA TRP A 65 8.36 -4.11 1.62
C TRP A 65 7.94 -2.78 1.03
N GLN A 66 8.71 -2.34 0.05
CA GLN A 66 8.30 -1.31 -0.89
C GLN A 66 8.50 -1.85 -2.32
N THR A 67 7.76 -1.30 -3.27
CA THR A 67 7.92 -1.60 -4.69
C THR A 67 8.15 -0.31 -5.45
N TRP A 68 9.07 -0.33 -6.41
CA TRP A 68 9.33 0.85 -7.24
C TRP A 68 9.80 0.53 -8.65
N LYS A 69 9.87 1.53 -9.52
CA LYS A 69 10.32 1.35 -10.91
C LYS A 69 11.81 1.00 -10.97
N ALA A 70 12.61 1.65 -10.13
CA ALA A 70 14.07 1.56 -10.15
C ALA A 70 14.65 1.02 -8.83
N ASP A 71 15.86 0.49 -8.89
CA ASP A 71 16.58 -0.02 -7.72
C ASP A 71 17.01 1.08 -6.73
N ALA A 72 17.48 0.66 -5.56
CA ALA A 72 17.84 1.55 -4.46
C ALA A 72 19.01 2.50 -4.76
N LEU A 73 19.91 2.15 -5.68
CA LEU A 73 21.02 3.01 -6.10
C LEU A 73 20.56 4.10 -7.07
N ASN A 74 19.46 3.85 -7.77
CA ASN A 74 18.85 4.76 -8.74
C ASN A 74 17.62 5.50 -8.19
N LEU A 75 17.30 5.34 -6.90
CA LEU A 75 16.22 6.10 -6.25
C LEU A 75 16.57 7.59 -6.21
N GLU A 76 15.61 8.43 -6.62
CA GLU A 76 15.70 9.87 -6.41
C GLU A 76 15.88 10.18 -4.91
N GLU A 77 16.67 11.21 -4.59
CA GLU A 77 16.99 11.57 -3.20
C GLU A 77 15.73 11.77 -2.34
N ARG A 78 14.68 12.33 -2.94
CA ARG A 78 13.36 12.50 -2.32
C ARG A 78 12.78 11.16 -1.86
N ASP A 79 12.70 10.18 -2.74
CA ASP A 79 12.05 8.89 -2.48
C ASP A 79 12.92 8.02 -1.56
N LEU A 80 14.25 8.09 -1.74
CA LEU A 80 15.22 7.52 -0.81
C LEU A 80 15.09 8.11 0.60
N GLY A 81 14.87 9.42 0.72
CA GLY A 81 14.63 10.10 1.98
C GLY A 81 13.42 9.51 2.74
N ARG A 82 12.38 9.12 2.02
CA ARG A 82 11.17 8.51 2.60
C ARG A 82 11.38 7.06 2.98
N ALA A 83 11.95 6.26 2.09
CA ALA A 83 12.35 4.88 2.38
C ALA A 83 13.22 4.80 3.64
N ARG A 84 14.16 5.75 3.82
CA ARG A 84 15.03 5.84 5.01
C ARG A 84 14.26 6.10 6.31
N THR A 85 13.09 6.74 6.28
CA THR A 85 12.29 6.94 7.51
C THR A 85 11.88 5.59 8.11
N TRP A 86 11.51 4.62 7.27
CA TRP A 86 11.12 3.29 7.67
C TRP A 86 12.27 2.53 8.34
N THR A 87 13.46 2.51 7.71
CA THR A 87 14.63 1.82 8.27
C THR A 87 15.16 2.49 9.53
N THR A 88 15.13 3.83 9.59
CA THR A 88 15.62 4.59 10.75
C THR A 88 14.73 4.38 11.97
N LYS A 89 13.41 4.36 11.78
CA LYS A 89 12.46 4.18 12.88
C LYS A 89 12.31 2.71 13.29
N ASN A 90 12.63 1.78 12.39
CA ASN A 90 12.46 0.35 12.61
C ASN A 90 13.78 -0.40 12.37
N PRO A 91 14.86 -0.13 13.14
CA PRO A 91 16.20 -0.66 12.86
C PRO A 91 16.31 -2.19 13.00
N SER A 92 15.32 -2.84 13.62
CA SER A 92 15.24 -4.30 13.74
C SER A 92 14.52 -4.98 12.58
N TYR A 93 14.00 -4.21 11.62
CA TYR A 93 13.28 -4.72 10.46
C TYR A 93 14.21 -4.78 9.25
N ARG A 94 14.08 -5.85 8.47
CA ARG A 94 14.73 -5.97 7.18
C ARG A 94 13.94 -5.18 6.14
N TYR A 95 14.64 -4.32 5.41
CA TYR A 95 14.07 -3.59 4.29
C TYR A 95 14.28 -4.36 2.98
N GLU A 96 13.24 -4.44 2.16
CA GLU A 96 13.24 -5.08 0.86
C GLU A 96 12.57 -4.14 -0.15
N LEU A 97 13.22 -3.92 -1.28
CA LEU A 97 12.69 -3.14 -2.40
C LEU A 97 12.61 -4.06 -3.62
N LEU A 98 11.40 -4.32 -4.10
CA LEU A 98 11.20 -4.96 -5.39
C LEU A 98 11.06 -3.93 -6.49
N THR A 99 11.60 -4.26 -7.66
CA THR A 99 11.65 -3.39 -8.82
C THR A 99 10.90 -3.99 -10.00
N ASP A 100 10.59 -3.18 -11.01
CA ASP A 100 10.03 -3.66 -12.29
C ASP A 100 10.88 -4.78 -12.93
N ASP A 101 12.20 -4.79 -12.68
CA ASP A 101 13.13 -5.81 -13.20
C ASP A 101 13.19 -7.09 -12.35
N THR A 102 12.77 -7.03 -11.08
CA THR A 102 12.89 -8.15 -10.13
C THR A 102 11.55 -8.77 -9.73
N ASP A 103 10.45 -8.11 -10.07
CA ASP A 103 9.10 -8.52 -9.67
C ASP A 103 8.70 -9.90 -10.21
N MET A 104 8.98 -10.18 -11.49
CA MET A 104 8.62 -11.44 -12.13
C MET A 104 9.41 -12.60 -11.54
N TYR A 105 10.69 -12.40 -11.24
CA TYR A 105 11.52 -13.39 -10.57
C TYR A 105 11.00 -13.70 -9.17
N TYR A 106 10.57 -12.67 -8.42
CA TYR A 106 9.93 -12.86 -7.12
C TYR A 106 8.66 -13.72 -7.25
N VAL A 107 7.77 -13.36 -8.18
CA VAL A 107 6.51 -14.10 -8.39
C VAL A 107 6.78 -15.54 -8.84
N GLU A 108 7.73 -15.79 -9.74
CA GLU A 108 8.10 -17.14 -10.16
C GLU A 108 8.70 -17.96 -9.02
N THR A 109 9.52 -17.35 -8.18
CA THR A 109 10.14 -18.02 -7.02
C THR A 109 9.08 -18.44 -6.01
N HIS A 110 8.15 -17.56 -5.66
CA HIS A 110 7.17 -17.83 -4.62
C HIS A 110 5.94 -18.60 -5.11
N PHE A 111 5.47 -18.36 -6.34
CA PHE A 111 4.23 -18.94 -6.86
C PHE A 111 4.45 -19.97 -7.98
N GLY A 112 5.68 -20.17 -8.44
CA GLY A 112 6.04 -21.23 -9.38
C GLY A 112 5.98 -22.64 -8.76
N PRO A 113 6.40 -23.67 -9.53
CA PRO A 113 6.28 -25.07 -9.12
C PRO A 113 6.95 -25.42 -7.79
N GLU A 114 8.08 -24.78 -7.48
CA GLU A 114 8.86 -25.02 -6.25
C GLU A 114 8.35 -24.22 -5.04
N GLY A 115 7.47 -23.24 -5.26
CA GLY A 115 6.88 -22.41 -4.21
C GLY A 115 5.48 -22.90 -3.84
N PHE A 116 4.48 -22.01 -3.94
CA PHE A 116 3.08 -22.33 -3.70
C PHE A 116 2.43 -23.15 -4.82
N ASN A 117 3.15 -23.43 -5.92
CA ASN A 117 2.67 -24.18 -7.08
C ASN A 117 1.35 -23.63 -7.64
N ARG A 118 1.34 -22.32 -7.91
CA ARG A 118 0.24 -21.55 -8.51
C ARG A 118 0.68 -20.99 -9.87
N PRO A 119 0.89 -21.85 -10.88
CA PRO A 119 1.32 -21.41 -12.22
C PRO A 119 0.29 -20.50 -12.89
N ASP A 120 -0.98 -20.55 -12.49
CA ASP A 120 -2.05 -19.65 -12.91
C ASP A 120 -1.81 -18.20 -12.45
N ILE A 121 -1.33 -17.99 -11.22
CA ILE A 121 -0.92 -16.67 -10.71
C ILE A 121 0.28 -16.16 -11.50
N VAL A 122 1.29 -17.00 -11.69
CA VAL A 122 2.50 -16.65 -12.46
C VAL A 122 2.14 -16.23 -13.90
N HIS A 123 1.26 -16.99 -14.55
CA HIS A 123 0.80 -16.68 -15.90
C HIS A 123 -0.02 -15.37 -15.96
N MET A 124 -0.93 -15.16 -15.01
CA MET A 124 -1.69 -13.92 -14.92
C MET A 124 -0.76 -12.72 -14.74
N TYR A 125 0.14 -12.78 -13.76
CA TYR A 125 1.06 -11.69 -13.44
C TYR A 125 1.91 -11.29 -14.65
N ARG A 126 2.41 -12.28 -15.41
CA ARG A 126 3.17 -12.06 -16.66
C ARG A 126 2.33 -11.40 -17.76
N SER A 127 1.03 -11.64 -17.77
CA SER A 127 0.12 -11.15 -18.82
C SER A 127 -0.33 -9.71 -18.60
N ILE A 128 -0.17 -9.16 -17.40
CA ILE A 128 -0.57 -7.79 -17.05
C ILE A 128 0.49 -6.80 -17.55
N THR A 129 0.07 -5.82 -18.34
CA THR A 129 0.90 -4.72 -18.85
C THR A 129 0.65 -3.41 -18.11
N ALA A 130 -0.58 -3.20 -17.63
CA ALA A 130 -0.97 -2.02 -16.86
C ALA A 130 -0.18 -1.99 -15.53
N ARG A 131 0.73 -1.01 -15.40
CA ARG A 131 1.67 -0.93 -14.27
C ARG A 131 0.98 -0.84 -12.92
N ILE A 132 -0.13 -0.10 -12.82
CA ILE A 132 -0.88 0.04 -11.56
C ILE A 132 -1.51 -1.29 -11.13
N ILE A 133 -2.14 -2.01 -12.06
CA ILE A 133 -2.71 -3.35 -11.80
C ILE A 133 -1.62 -4.33 -11.36
N LYS A 134 -0.45 -4.25 -12.02
CA LYS A 134 0.71 -5.09 -11.69
C LYS A 134 1.21 -4.79 -10.27
N ALA A 135 1.35 -3.51 -9.91
CA ALA A 135 1.78 -3.08 -8.58
C ALA A 135 0.78 -3.46 -7.47
N ASP A 136 -0.53 -3.27 -7.72
CA ASP A 136 -1.59 -3.69 -6.82
C ASP A 136 -1.57 -5.19 -6.59
N LEU A 137 -1.47 -5.99 -7.65
CA LEU A 137 -1.40 -7.44 -7.50
C LEU A 137 -0.12 -7.89 -6.77
N LEU A 138 1.02 -7.28 -7.11
CA LEU A 138 2.32 -7.60 -6.51
C LEU A 138 2.31 -7.42 -5.00
N ARG A 139 1.75 -6.32 -4.48
CA ARG A 139 1.72 -6.10 -3.02
C ARG A 139 0.91 -7.17 -2.30
N TYR A 140 -0.20 -7.65 -2.87
CA TYR A 140 -0.99 -8.72 -2.26
C TYR A 140 -0.25 -10.07 -2.31
N LEU A 141 0.49 -10.33 -3.39
CA LEU A 141 1.31 -11.54 -3.53
C LEU A 141 2.45 -11.57 -2.50
N ILE A 142 3.18 -10.45 -2.34
CA ILE A 142 4.22 -10.31 -1.31
C ILE A 142 3.62 -10.56 0.08
N MET A 143 2.50 -9.90 0.38
CA MET A 143 1.90 -9.94 1.70
C MET A 143 1.29 -11.32 2.02
N TYR A 144 0.81 -12.05 1.02
CA TYR A 144 0.46 -13.46 1.20
C TYR A 144 1.69 -14.34 1.44
N ALA A 145 2.74 -14.18 0.64
CA ALA A 145 3.91 -15.05 0.66
C ALA A 145 4.71 -14.91 1.96
N GLU A 146 4.96 -13.66 2.38
CA GLU A 146 5.92 -13.36 3.44
C GLU A 146 5.36 -12.49 4.56
N GLY A 147 4.28 -11.75 4.32
CA GLY A 147 3.71 -10.81 5.29
C GLY A 147 4.70 -9.72 5.69
N GLY A 148 4.53 -9.21 6.91
CA GLY A 148 5.28 -8.06 7.43
C GLY A 148 4.53 -6.78 7.14
N VAL A 149 5.24 -5.75 6.67
CA VAL A 149 4.67 -4.44 6.34
C VAL A 149 4.86 -4.21 4.86
N TYR A 150 3.80 -3.83 4.16
CA TYR A 150 3.90 -3.22 2.85
C TYR A 150 3.63 -1.73 2.96
N THR A 151 4.37 -0.91 2.24
CA THR A 151 4.15 0.53 2.14
C THR A 151 4.65 1.09 0.81
N ASP A 152 3.89 1.98 0.18
CA ASP A 152 4.30 2.62 -1.07
C ASP A 152 5.58 3.46 -0.89
N ILE A 153 6.34 3.67 -1.97
CA ILE A 153 7.66 4.33 -1.90
C ILE A 153 7.57 5.78 -1.41
N ASP A 154 6.45 6.45 -1.67
CA ASP A 154 6.20 7.83 -1.28
C ASP A 154 5.53 8.00 0.09
N VAL A 155 5.57 6.94 0.90
CA VAL A 155 5.09 6.96 2.28
C VAL A 155 6.25 7.11 3.25
N GLU A 156 6.12 8.08 4.14
CA GLU A 156 7.03 8.29 5.26
C GLU A 156 6.47 7.61 6.52
N ALA A 157 7.30 6.86 7.25
CA ALA A 157 7.00 6.49 8.62
C ALA A 157 7.15 7.73 9.51
N ILE A 158 6.08 8.14 10.20
CA ILE A 158 6.15 9.19 11.25
C ILE A 158 6.54 8.53 12.58
N ARG A 159 6.01 7.33 12.85
CA ARG A 159 6.20 6.57 14.09
C ARG A 159 6.72 5.16 13.79
N PRO A 160 7.41 4.52 14.75
CA PRO A 160 7.85 3.15 14.59
C PRO A 160 6.66 2.17 14.62
N LEU A 161 6.81 1.00 14.01
CA LEU A 161 5.77 -0.02 13.84
C LEU A 161 5.22 -0.55 15.16
N GLU A 162 6.03 -0.53 16.23
CA GLU A 162 5.57 -0.89 17.58
C GLU A 162 4.42 0.01 18.07
N ARG A 163 4.24 1.21 17.50
CA ARG A 163 3.11 2.11 17.81
C ARG A 163 1.83 1.79 17.04
N PHE A 164 1.87 0.89 16.05
CA PHE A 164 0.70 0.54 15.24
C PHE A 164 -0.29 -0.33 16.02
N ILE A 165 0.16 -0.98 17.09
CA ILE A 165 -0.70 -1.78 17.98
C ILE A 165 -0.77 -1.06 19.33
N PRO A 166 -1.90 -0.40 19.65
CA PRO A 166 -2.09 0.19 20.97
C PRO A 166 -1.96 -0.84 22.09
N GLU A 167 -1.43 -0.44 23.25
CA GLU A 167 -1.13 -1.32 24.40
C GLU A 167 -2.33 -2.15 24.91
N ARG A 168 -3.56 -1.72 24.62
CA ARG A 168 -4.79 -2.45 24.98
C ARG A 168 -5.03 -3.71 24.15
N TYR A 169 -4.32 -3.89 23.04
CA TYR A 169 -4.44 -5.07 22.17
C TYR A 169 -3.22 -5.97 22.34
N ASN A 170 -3.46 -7.28 22.31
CA ASN A 170 -2.40 -8.26 22.28
C ASN A 170 -2.05 -8.60 20.84
N VAL A 171 -0.75 -8.57 20.49
CA VAL A 171 -0.28 -8.82 19.12
C VAL A 171 -0.67 -10.20 18.61
N GLU A 172 -0.79 -11.18 19.51
CA GLU A 172 -1.17 -12.55 19.14
C GLU A 172 -2.59 -12.62 18.53
N ASP A 173 -3.49 -11.72 18.95
CA ASP A 173 -4.88 -11.63 18.49
C ASP A 173 -5.03 -10.86 17.17
N VAL A 174 -3.96 -10.19 16.72
CA VAL A 174 -3.98 -9.36 15.50
C VAL A 174 -3.32 -10.12 14.35
N ASP A 175 -4.08 -10.40 13.30
CA ASP A 175 -3.62 -11.01 12.07
C ASP A 175 -3.19 -9.99 11.02
N MET A 176 -3.88 -8.84 11.00
CA MET A 176 -3.68 -7.78 10.02
C MET A 176 -3.93 -6.41 10.66
N ILE A 177 -3.20 -5.39 10.23
CA ILE A 177 -3.40 -3.99 10.60
C ILE A 177 -3.67 -3.20 9.33
N VAL A 178 -4.77 -2.48 9.31
CA VAL A 178 -5.15 -1.55 8.24
C VAL A 178 -5.57 -0.22 8.84
N GLY A 179 -5.46 0.87 8.08
CA GLY A 179 -6.05 2.15 8.44
C GLY A 179 -7.25 2.47 7.57
N VAL A 180 -8.19 3.24 8.09
CA VAL A 180 -9.22 3.86 7.24
C VAL A 180 -8.56 4.95 6.40
N GLU A 181 -8.82 4.96 5.09
CA GLU A 181 -8.32 5.98 4.18
C GLU A 181 -9.41 7.00 3.84
N ILE A 182 -10.57 6.51 3.40
CA ILE A 182 -11.74 7.33 3.09
C ILE A 182 -12.91 6.85 3.93
N ASP A 183 -13.48 7.77 4.70
CA ASP A 183 -14.72 7.59 5.45
C ASP A 183 -15.68 8.71 5.11
N GLN A 184 -16.53 8.47 4.10
CA GLN A 184 -17.52 9.43 3.58
C GLN A 184 -18.84 8.71 3.22
N PRO A 185 -19.48 8.00 4.18
CA PRO A 185 -20.67 7.18 3.94
C PRO A 185 -21.86 7.90 3.31
N GLU A 186 -21.93 9.23 3.43
CA GLU A 186 -22.96 10.07 2.84
C GLU A 186 -22.99 9.98 1.31
N PHE A 187 -21.85 9.72 0.65
CA PHE A 187 -21.78 9.60 -0.81
C PHE A 187 -22.02 8.17 -1.32
N ARG A 188 -22.41 7.22 -0.46
CA ARG A 188 -22.60 5.80 -0.84
C ARG A 188 -23.55 5.61 -2.03
N GLN A 189 -24.52 6.50 -2.21
CA GLN A 189 -25.47 6.46 -3.33
C GLN A 189 -25.07 7.32 -4.54
N HIS A 190 -23.98 8.09 -4.42
CA HIS A 190 -23.50 8.92 -5.52
C HIS A 190 -22.92 8.04 -6.64
N PRO A 191 -23.28 8.27 -7.92
CA PRO A 191 -22.92 7.37 -9.02
C PRO A 191 -21.42 7.22 -9.26
N ILE A 192 -20.64 8.29 -9.09
CA ILE A 192 -19.17 8.30 -9.27
C ILE A 192 -18.43 8.02 -7.94
N LEU A 193 -18.75 8.80 -6.90
CA LEU A 193 -18.04 8.74 -5.62
C LEU A 193 -18.39 7.52 -4.75
N GLY A 194 -19.58 6.93 -4.91
CA GLY A 194 -20.08 5.91 -3.99
C GLY A 194 -19.26 4.62 -3.95
N GLN A 195 -18.55 4.30 -5.03
CA GLN A 195 -17.70 3.11 -5.12
C GLN A 195 -16.36 3.25 -4.37
N LYS A 196 -16.00 4.46 -3.95
CA LYS A 196 -14.71 4.79 -3.32
C LYS A 196 -14.83 5.63 -2.05
N CYS A 197 -16.06 5.87 -1.57
CA CYS A 197 -16.33 6.68 -0.38
C CYS A 197 -16.07 5.96 0.96
N GLN A 198 -15.73 4.67 0.91
CA GLN A 198 -15.52 3.80 2.06
C GLN A 198 -14.34 2.89 1.75
N SER A 199 -13.15 3.23 2.24
CA SER A 199 -11.95 2.47 1.92
C SER A 199 -10.99 2.34 3.09
N PHE A 200 -10.42 1.15 3.22
CA PHE A 200 -9.18 0.94 3.94
C PHE A 200 -8.00 1.32 3.04
N CYS A 201 -6.95 1.83 3.68
CA CYS A 201 -5.68 2.14 3.08
C CYS A 201 -5.02 0.86 2.53
N GLN A 202 -4.82 0.82 1.21
CA GLN A 202 -4.09 -0.28 0.55
C GLN A 202 -2.60 0.01 0.36
N TRP A 203 -2.21 1.28 0.41
CA TRP A 203 -0.83 1.73 0.16
C TRP A 203 0.05 1.58 1.40
N THR A 204 -0.51 1.23 2.56
CA THR A 204 0.22 0.77 3.75
C THR A 204 -0.63 -0.16 4.59
N PHE A 205 -0.14 -1.36 4.85
CA PHE A 205 -0.80 -2.30 5.76
C PHE A 205 0.20 -3.33 6.29
N VAL A 206 -0.18 -4.00 7.37
CA VAL A 206 0.64 -5.01 8.04
C VAL A 206 -0.13 -6.31 8.09
N CYS A 207 0.50 -7.45 7.81
CA CYS A 207 -0.17 -8.74 8.00
C CYS A 207 0.77 -9.89 8.32
N LYS A 208 0.25 -10.93 8.97
CA LYS A 208 0.92 -12.23 9.06
C LYS A 208 0.94 -12.88 7.66
N PRO A 209 1.91 -13.75 7.34
CA PRO A 209 1.92 -14.46 6.06
C PRO A 209 0.74 -15.43 5.97
N ARG A 210 0.37 -15.79 4.74
CA ARG A 210 -0.62 -16.82 4.40
C ARG A 210 -2.04 -16.54 4.89
N LEU A 211 -2.41 -15.27 5.11
CA LEU A 211 -3.80 -14.95 5.43
C LEU A 211 -4.75 -15.30 4.27
N PRO A 212 -5.87 -15.99 4.53
CA PRO A 212 -6.84 -16.34 3.50
C PRO A 212 -7.38 -15.14 2.71
N VAL A 213 -7.55 -13.98 3.36
CA VAL A 213 -8.03 -12.76 2.70
C VAL A 213 -7.13 -12.31 1.55
N MET A 214 -5.80 -12.41 1.69
CA MET A 214 -4.87 -11.98 0.65
C MET A 214 -4.98 -12.88 -0.59
N MET A 215 -5.05 -14.20 -0.41
CA MET A 215 -5.22 -15.12 -1.55
C MET A 215 -6.60 -14.97 -2.21
N LYS A 216 -7.67 -14.80 -1.42
CA LYS A 216 -9.01 -14.56 -1.97
C LYS A 216 -9.07 -13.28 -2.79
N LEU A 217 -8.40 -12.21 -2.33
CA LEU A 217 -8.28 -10.96 -3.09
C LEU A 217 -7.55 -11.18 -4.42
N VAL A 218 -6.40 -11.87 -4.39
CA VAL A 218 -5.66 -12.25 -5.61
C VAL A 218 -6.54 -13.04 -6.58
N GLU A 219 -7.25 -14.06 -6.11
CA GLU A 219 -8.13 -14.88 -6.95
C GLU A 219 -9.33 -14.09 -7.49
N HIS A 220 -9.87 -13.16 -6.70
CA HIS A 220 -10.92 -12.25 -7.14
C HIS A 220 -10.42 -11.34 -8.27
N ILE A 221 -9.24 -10.73 -8.12
CA ILE A 221 -8.62 -9.89 -9.15
C ILE A 221 -8.39 -10.69 -10.43
N MET A 222 -7.85 -11.90 -10.33
CA MET A 222 -7.66 -12.78 -11.48
C MET A 222 -8.98 -13.08 -12.19
N LYS A 223 -10.05 -13.36 -11.44
CA LYS A 223 -11.38 -13.60 -11.99
C LYS A 223 -11.93 -12.35 -12.68
N TRP A 224 -11.82 -11.19 -12.04
CA TRP A 224 -12.26 -9.91 -12.57
C TRP A 224 -11.52 -9.55 -13.88
N LEU A 225 -10.19 -9.70 -13.93
CA LEU A 225 -9.41 -9.50 -15.15
C LEU A 225 -9.85 -10.42 -16.30
N ASN A 226 -10.10 -11.69 -16.01
CA ASN A 226 -10.61 -12.63 -17.01
C ASN A 226 -12.03 -12.28 -17.49
N GLU A 227 -12.89 -11.79 -16.59
CA GLU A 227 -14.23 -11.29 -16.93
C GLU A 227 -14.16 -10.06 -17.83
N LEU A 228 -13.29 -9.11 -17.48
CA LEU A 228 -13.07 -7.91 -18.26
C LEU A 228 -12.49 -8.21 -19.64
N SER A 229 -11.56 -9.16 -19.73
CA SER A 229 -11.00 -9.63 -21.00
C SER A 229 -12.08 -10.19 -21.92
N ARG A 230 -13.01 -11.00 -21.40
CA ARG A 230 -14.16 -11.48 -22.18
C ARG A 230 -15.10 -10.34 -22.58
N LYS A 231 -15.37 -9.39 -21.67
CA LYS A 231 -16.26 -8.25 -21.90
C LYS A 231 -15.72 -7.31 -22.99
N GLN A 232 -14.43 -7.00 -22.96
CA GLN A 232 -13.77 -6.13 -23.94
C GLN A 232 -13.33 -6.88 -25.20
N ASN A 233 -13.36 -8.22 -25.19
CA ASN A 233 -12.81 -9.08 -26.24
C ASN A 233 -11.34 -8.74 -26.55
N LYS A 234 -10.54 -8.56 -25.49
CA LYS A 234 -9.11 -8.23 -25.53
C LYS A 234 -8.32 -9.19 -24.66
N SER A 235 -7.03 -9.39 -24.94
CA SER A 235 -6.16 -10.12 -24.01
C SER A 235 -5.95 -9.32 -22.71
N ILE A 236 -5.51 -9.96 -21.62
CA ILE A 236 -5.24 -9.29 -20.33
C ILE A 236 -4.28 -8.11 -20.50
N GLY A 237 -3.27 -8.24 -21.35
CA GLY A 237 -2.26 -7.20 -21.60
C GLY A 237 -2.73 -6.03 -22.47
N GLU A 238 -3.93 -6.12 -23.04
CA GLU A 238 -4.52 -5.08 -23.90
C GLU A 238 -5.76 -4.45 -23.26
N LEU A 239 -6.06 -4.79 -22.01
CA LEU A 239 -7.19 -4.23 -21.27
C LEU A 239 -7.02 -2.71 -21.11
N GLU A 240 -8.07 -1.98 -21.46
CA GLU A 240 -8.20 -0.56 -21.18
C GLU A 240 -9.07 -0.41 -19.94
N LEU A 241 -8.58 0.34 -18.96
CA LEU A 241 -9.21 0.50 -17.66
C LEU A 241 -9.37 1.99 -17.40
N ASP A 242 -10.55 2.40 -16.95
CA ASP A 242 -10.72 3.74 -16.38
C ASP A 242 -10.26 3.79 -14.91
N PHE A 243 -10.29 4.98 -14.31
CA PHE A 243 -9.89 5.16 -12.92
C PHE A 243 -10.70 4.30 -11.95
N ASP A 244 -12.02 4.23 -12.12
CA ASP A 244 -12.92 3.57 -11.18
C ASP A 244 -12.80 2.04 -11.29
N GLU A 245 -12.57 1.51 -12.48
CA GLU A 245 -12.25 0.10 -12.71
C GLU A 245 -10.94 -0.31 -12.02
N VAL A 246 -9.91 0.55 -12.00
CA VAL A 246 -8.68 0.29 -11.23
C VAL A 246 -8.99 0.24 -9.73
N ILE A 247 -9.72 1.24 -9.22
CA ILE A 247 -10.05 1.36 -7.78
C ILE A 247 -10.89 0.18 -7.27
N THR A 248 -11.87 -0.24 -8.06
CA THR A 248 -12.82 -1.31 -7.71
C THR A 248 -12.34 -2.71 -8.07
N GLY A 249 -11.44 -2.83 -9.05
CA GLY A 249 -10.93 -4.12 -9.52
C GLY A 249 -9.73 -4.62 -8.72
N THR A 250 -8.74 -3.76 -8.48
CA THR A 250 -7.49 -4.11 -7.76
C THR A 250 -7.12 -3.18 -6.63
N GLY A 251 -7.69 -1.98 -6.66
CA GLY A 251 -7.36 -0.89 -5.77
C GLY A 251 -8.02 -0.97 -4.39
N PRO A 252 -8.17 0.18 -3.70
CA PRO A 252 -8.57 0.21 -2.30
C PRO A 252 -9.98 -0.34 -2.06
N SER A 253 -10.91 -0.24 -3.03
CA SER A 253 -12.26 -0.77 -2.85
C SER A 253 -12.26 -2.30 -2.91
N ALA A 254 -11.54 -2.92 -3.86
CA ALA A 254 -11.38 -4.38 -3.92
C ALA A 254 -10.75 -4.94 -2.63
N PHE A 255 -9.71 -4.27 -2.15
CA PHE A 255 -9.02 -4.60 -0.91
C PHE A 255 -9.96 -4.51 0.31
N THR A 256 -10.73 -3.43 0.38
CA THR A 256 -11.69 -3.19 1.46
C THR A 256 -12.78 -4.26 1.50
N ASP A 257 -13.39 -4.55 0.35
CA ASP A 257 -14.44 -5.56 0.24
C ASP A 257 -13.94 -6.94 0.65
N ALA A 258 -12.73 -7.32 0.25
CA ALA A 258 -12.13 -8.59 0.64
C ALA A 258 -11.93 -8.70 2.17
N ILE A 259 -11.49 -7.61 2.81
CA ILE A 259 -11.28 -7.56 4.26
C ILE A 259 -12.61 -7.61 5.01
N ILE A 260 -13.61 -6.83 4.59
CA ILE A 260 -14.94 -6.84 5.21
C ILE A 260 -15.59 -8.22 5.08
N ALA A 261 -15.44 -8.87 3.92
CA ALA A 261 -15.93 -10.23 3.71
C ALA A 261 -15.22 -11.24 4.64
N GLU A 262 -13.91 -11.10 4.84
CA GLU A 262 -13.15 -11.95 5.76
C GLU A 262 -13.54 -11.71 7.23
N MET A 263 -13.71 -10.46 7.65
CA MET A 263 -14.23 -10.10 8.98
C MET A 263 -15.61 -10.71 9.19
N THR A 264 -16.52 -10.58 8.20
CA THR A 264 -17.89 -11.13 8.26
C THR A 264 -17.85 -12.64 8.48
N ARG A 265 -16.96 -13.32 7.75
CA ARG A 265 -16.77 -14.77 7.87
C ARG A 265 -16.26 -15.16 9.26
N LYS A 266 -15.27 -14.44 9.81
CA LYS A 266 -14.68 -14.77 11.11
C LYS A 266 -15.61 -14.44 12.28
N GLU A 267 -16.37 -13.35 12.19
CA GLU A 267 -17.32 -12.93 13.23
C GLU A 267 -18.64 -13.74 13.20
N GLY A 268 -18.94 -14.44 12.09
CA GLY A 268 -20.19 -15.18 11.92
C GLY A 268 -21.43 -14.28 11.79
N LYS A 269 -21.23 -12.97 11.58
CA LYS A 269 -22.28 -11.96 11.38
C LYS A 269 -21.80 -10.94 10.35
N VAL A 270 -22.75 -10.33 9.64
CA VAL A 270 -22.45 -9.27 8.67
C VAL A 270 -21.75 -8.12 9.39
N VAL A 271 -20.58 -7.74 8.91
CA VAL A 271 -19.91 -6.52 9.35
C VAL A 271 -20.02 -5.47 8.26
N GLY A 272 -20.59 -4.32 8.62
CA GLY A 272 -20.79 -3.18 7.72
C GLY A 272 -19.84 -2.03 8.03
N TRP A 273 -19.79 -1.04 7.14
CA TRP A 273 -18.93 0.13 7.30
C TRP A 273 -19.29 1.01 8.50
N ASP A 274 -20.54 0.96 8.99
CA ASP A 274 -21.00 1.81 10.09
C ASP A 274 -20.16 1.67 11.38
N GLN A 275 -19.50 0.51 11.56
CA GLN A 275 -18.59 0.31 12.68
C GLN A 275 -17.25 1.05 12.51
N PHE A 276 -16.86 1.38 11.27
CA PHE A 276 -15.61 2.06 10.93
C PHE A 276 -15.81 3.55 10.67
N HIS A 277 -17.07 4.00 10.59
CA HIS A 277 -17.41 5.40 10.45
C HIS A 277 -17.14 6.19 11.73
N GLY A 278 -16.52 7.36 11.60
CA GLY A 278 -16.31 8.32 12.69
C GLY A 278 -15.47 7.76 13.85
N MET A 279 -14.53 6.85 13.56
CA MET A 279 -13.70 6.22 14.58
C MET A 279 -12.75 7.22 15.25
N SER A 280 -12.93 7.41 16.56
CA SER A 280 -11.96 8.12 17.42
C SER A 280 -10.84 7.23 17.95
N GLU A 281 -11.01 5.91 17.89
CA GLU A 281 -10.03 4.93 18.32
C GLU A 281 -10.04 3.67 17.45
N SER A 282 -8.92 2.95 17.39
CA SER A 282 -8.79 1.70 16.64
C SER A 282 -9.70 0.58 17.15
N LYS A 283 -10.16 -0.29 16.26
CA LYS A 283 -11.05 -1.44 16.55
C LYS A 283 -10.45 -2.74 16.03
N LEU A 284 -10.51 -3.80 16.84
CA LEU A 284 -10.14 -5.15 16.43
C LEU A 284 -11.40 -5.94 16.04
N VAL A 285 -11.52 -6.33 14.78
CA VAL A 285 -12.68 -7.06 14.24
C VAL A 285 -12.19 -8.23 13.39
N GLY A 286 -12.59 -9.47 13.69
CA GLY A 286 -12.16 -10.64 12.92
C GLY A 286 -10.63 -10.83 12.85
N GLY A 287 -9.90 -10.42 13.90
CA GLY A 287 -8.43 -10.42 13.90
C GLY A 287 -7.78 -9.32 13.05
N VAL A 288 -8.56 -8.38 12.52
CA VAL A 288 -8.04 -7.21 11.79
C VAL A 288 -8.13 -5.98 12.69
N LEU A 289 -6.98 -5.40 13.03
CA LEU A 289 -6.90 -4.13 13.76
C LEU A 289 -7.05 -2.98 12.77
N VAL A 290 -8.21 -2.32 12.81
CA VAL A 290 -8.51 -1.14 12.01
C VAL A 290 -8.12 0.10 12.79
N LEU A 291 -7.24 0.91 12.21
CA LEU A 291 -6.77 2.19 12.74
C LEU A 291 -7.59 3.35 12.18
N THR A 292 -7.60 4.46 12.91
CA THR A 292 -8.36 5.67 12.55
C THR A 292 -7.84 6.31 11.26
N VAL A 293 -8.66 7.18 10.65
CA VAL A 293 -8.23 7.97 9.48
C VAL A 293 -6.97 8.76 9.79
N GLU A 294 -6.93 9.47 10.92
CA GLU A 294 -5.76 10.26 11.32
C GLU A 294 -4.49 9.40 11.52
N ALA A 295 -4.60 8.09 11.82
CA ALA A 295 -3.43 7.26 11.98
C ALA A 295 -2.68 7.01 10.67
N PHE A 296 -3.40 6.74 9.58
CA PHE A 296 -2.80 6.40 8.28
C PHE A 296 -2.99 7.52 7.26
N ALA A 297 -4.21 8.04 7.12
CA ALA A 297 -4.59 9.04 6.13
C ALA A 297 -4.60 10.47 6.71
N ALA A 298 -3.61 10.84 7.52
CA ALA A 298 -3.57 12.17 8.13
C ALA A 298 -3.51 13.30 7.09
N GLY A 299 -4.21 14.41 7.33
CA GLY A 299 -4.06 15.64 6.55
C GLY A 299 -4.53 15.58 5.09
N GLN A 300 -5.49 14.71 4.75
CA GLN A 300 -6.08 14.65 3.40
C GLN A 300 -7.18 15.70 3.15
N GLY A 301 -7.58 16.44 4.19
CA GLY A 301 -8.61 17.49 4.06
C GLY A 301 -10.04 16.96 3.96
N HIS A 302 -10.24 15.67 4.20
CA HIS A 302 -11.54 15.01 4.28
C HIS A 302 -11.55 13.98 5.43
N SER A 303 -12.71 13.34 5.70
CA SER A 303 -12.87 12.24 6.66
C SER A 303 -12.29 12.52 8.06
N ASP A 304 -12.36 13.77 8.53
CA ASP A 304 -11.76 14.23 9.79
C ASP A 304 -10.30 13.78 9.99
N SER A 305 -9.54 13.76 8.89
CA SER A 305 -8.15 13.25 8.83
C SER A 305 -7.13 14.00 9.69
N GLY A 306 -7.50 15.05 10.42
CA GLY A 306 -6.57 15.77 11.30
C GLY A 306 -5.32 16.28 10.55
N ASN A 307 -4.16 16.14 11.16
CA ASN A 307 -2.88 16.54 10.56
C ASN A 307 -1.72 15.63 10.97
N HIS A 308 -0.59 15.77 10.26
CA HIS A 308 0.60 14.94 10.44
C HIS A 308 1.37 15.18 11.75
N ASP A 309 1.11 16.30 12.45
CA ASP A 309 1.79 16.63 13.72
C ASP A 309 1.11 15.98 14.92
N SER A 310 -0.07 15.39 14.71
CA SER A 310 -0.82 14.68 15.73
C SER A 310 -0.04 13.48 16.30
N ARG A 311 -0.36 13.14 17.55
CA ARG A 311 0.28 11.99 18.23
C ARG A 311 -0.20 10.64 17.65
N SER A 312 -1.40 10.63 17.10
CA SER A 312 -2.05 9.49 16.47
C SER A 312 -1.53 9.21 15.06
N ALA A 313 -1.00 10.22 14.35
CA ALA A 313 -0.46 10.05 13.00
C ALA A 313 0.77 9.13 13.00
N LEU A 314 0.68 8.03 12.25
CA LEU A 314 1.69 6.97 12.18
C LEU A 314 2.50 7.01 10.89
N VAL A 315 1.85 7.34 9.77
CA VAL A 315 2.46 7.44 8.44
C VAL A 315 1.99 8.71 7.72
N LYS A 316 2.75 9.10 6.70
CA LYS A 316 2.46 10.26 5.85
C LYS A 316 2.59 9.86 4.39
N HIS A 317 1.48 9.85 3.66
CA HIS A 317 1.47 9.63 2.23
C HIS A 317 1.66 10.96 1.48
N ARG A 318 2.44 10.96 0.41
CA ARG A 318 2.80 12.18 -0.33
C ARG A 318 2.16 12.29 -1.71
N PHE A 319 1.46 11.27 -2.19
CA PHE A 319 0.59 11.27 -3.39
C PHE A 319 1.22 11.83 -4.68
N HIS A 320 2.46 11.49 -5.00
CA HIS A 320 3.12 12.04 -6.21
C HIS A 320 4.02 11.07 -6.95
N ALA A 321 4.27 9.87 -6.42
CA ALA A 321 5.21 8.95 -7.05
C ALA A 321 4.63 8.26 -8.30
N SER A 322 3.43 7.70 -8.22
CA SER A 322 2.96 6.75 -9.23
C SER A 322 2.48 7.40 -10.54
N GLY A 323 1.82 8.57 -10.47
CA GLY A 323 1.27 9.28 -11.63
C GLY A 323 0.19 8.51 -12.41
N TRP A 324 -0.21 7.32 -11.93
CA TRP A 324 -1.12 6.41 -12.65
C TRP A 324 -2.50 6.99 -13.00
N PRO A 325 -3.09 7.96 -12.25
CA PRO A 325 -4.37 8.54 -12.65
C PRO A 325 -4.30 9.26 -14.00
N THR A 326 -3.11 9.64 -14.46
CA THR A 326 -2.94 10.25 -15.79
C THR A 326 -3.08 9.25 -16.94
N THR A 327 -2.83 7.96 -16.68
CA THR A 327 -2.96 6.88 -17.67
C THR A 327 -4.30 6.16 -17.59
N HIS A 328 -5.10 6.45 -16.55
CA HIS A 328 -6.42 5.86 -16.30
C HIS A 328 -7.39 7.00 -15.98
N PRO A 329 -8.06 7.56 -16.99
CA PRO A 329 -8.81 8.80 -16.84
C PRO A 329 -10.02 8.62 -15.91
N ARG A 330 -10.32 9.67 -15.14
CA ARG A 330 -11.58 9.78 -14.41
C ARG A 330 -12.69 10.19 -15.36
N TYR A 331 -13.94 10.08 -14.88
CA TYR A 331 -15.04 10.74 -15.55
C TYR A 331 -14.83 12.25 -15.59
N LEU A 332 -14.81 12.81 -16.80
CA LEU A 332 -14.59 14.23 -17.04
C LEU A 332 -15.83 14.84 -17.69
N HIS A 333 -16.61 15.61 -16.93
CA HIS A 333 -17.72 16.37 -17.51
C HIS A 333 -17.16 17.51 -18.38
N PRO A 334 -17.64 17.72 -19.62
CA PRO A 334 -17.03 18.66 -20.57
C PRO A 334 -17.07 20.13 -20.14
N VAL A 335 -17.91 20.48 -19.16
CA VAL A 335 -18.02 21.84 -18.59
C VAL A 335 -17.56 21.92 -17.13
N TYR A 336 -17.84 20.89 -16.32
CA TYR A 336 -17.67 20.93 -14.86
C TYR A 336 -16.44 20.16 -14.38
N GLY A 337 -15.75 19.46 -15.28
CA GLY A 337 -14.57 18.68 -14.96
C GLY A 337 -14.88 17.42 -14.13
N GLU A 338 -13.87 16.95 -13.40
CA GLU A 338 -13.93 15.81 -12.48
C GLU A 338 -14.59 16.22 -11.16
N VAL A 339 -15.50 15.40 -10.64
CA VAL A 339 -16.18 15.66 -9.35
C VAL A 339 -15.22 15.52 -8.17
N GLU A 340 -14.15 14.75 -8.34
CA GLU A 340 -13.12 14.48 -7.34
C GLU A 340 -12.34 15.73 -6.93
N HIS A 341 -12.32 16.79 -7.76
CA HIS A 341 -11.77 18.09 -7.37
C HIS A 341 -12.49 18.72 -6.18
N CYS A 342 -13.73 18.30 -5.89
CA CYS A 342 -14.44 18.73 -4.69
C CYS A 342 -13.86 18.16 -3.39
N ASN A 343 -12.98 17.15 -3.46
CA ASN A 343 -12.37 16.49 -2.30
C ASN A 343 -13.39 16.17 -1.18
N TRP A 344 -14.49 15.53 -1.56
CA TRP A 344 -15.58 15.12 -0.66
C TRP A 344 -16.35 16.27 0.02
N ASN A 345 -16.15 17.53 -0.37
CA ASN A 345 -16.95 18.64 0.13
C ASN A 345 -18.40 18.55 -0.40
N ALA A 346 -19.36 18.35 0.50
CA ALA A 346 -20.77 18.10 0.14
C ALA A 346 -21.41 19.23 -0.68
N ASP A 347 -21.13 20.49 -0.36
CA ASP A 347 -21.69 21.63 -1.09
C ASP A 347 -21.11 21.73 -2.51
N CYS A 348 -19.82 21.48 -2.67
CA CYS A 348 -19.17 21.41 -3.98
C CYS A 348 -19.72 20.27 -4.83
N VAL A 349 -19.82 19.05 -4.27
CA VAL A 349 -20.37 17.89 -4.99
C VAL A 349 -21.81 18.16 -5.41
N LYS A 350 -22.63 18.72 -4.52
CA LYS A 350 -24.00 19.10 -4.83
C LYS A 350 -24.08 20.13 -5.97
N ALA A 351 -23.21 21.14 -5.95
CA ALA A 351 -23.15 22.13 -7.03
C ALA A 351 -22.73 21.50 -8.36
N TRP A 352 -21.82 20.52 -8.34
CA TRP A 352 -21.43 19.75 -9.52
C TRP A 352 -22.61 18.90 -10.04
N ASP A 353 -23.32 18.20 -9.16
CA ASP A 353 -24.49 17.38 -9.52
C ASP A 353 -25.63 18.21 -10.11
N GLU A 354 -25.95 19.34 -9.50
CA GLU A 354 -26.97 20.27 -10.01
C GLU A 354 -26.53 20.87 -11.36
N GLY A 355 -25.25 21.25 -11.48
CA GLY A 355 -24.68 21.79 -12.71
C GLY A 355 -24.75 20.79 -13.87
N THR A 356 -24.29 19.55 -13.66
CA THR A 356 -24.29 18.50 -14.68
C THR A 356 -25.71 18.12 -15.10
N LYS A 357 -26.63 17.95 -14.15
CA LYS A 357 -28.04 17.69 -14.43
C LYS A 357 -28.71 18.82 -15.22
N ASN A 358 -28.43 20.08 -14.85
CA ASN A 358 -28.95 21.23 -15.59
C ASN A 358 -28.38 21.26 -17.02
N PHE A 359 -27.08 21.02 -17.16
CA PHE A 359 -26.43 20.93 -18.47
C PHE A 359 -27.07 19.87 -19.37
N GLU A 360 -27.37 18.68 -18.84
CA GLU A 360 -28.05 17.62 -19.59
C GLU A 360 -29.42 18.05 -20.15
N SER A 361 -30.13 18.94 -19.46
CA SER A 361 -31.43 19.45 -19.88
C SER A 361 -31.39 20.55 -20.96
N LEU A 362 -30.21 21.12 -21.25
CA LEU A 362 -30.06 22.21 -22.22
C LEU A 362 -30.20 21.76 -23.69
N PRO A 363 -30.65 22.65 -24.60
CA PRO A 363 -30.57 22.42 -26.04
C PRO A 363 -29.13 22.20 -26.53
N GLN A 364 -28.95 21.46 -27.62
CA GLN A 364 -27.62 21.10 -28.13
C GLN A 364 -26.76 22.33 -28.48
N GLU A 365 -27.36 23.36 -29.09
CA GLU A 365 -26.66 24.60 -29.45
C GLU A 365 -26.08 25.33 -28.22
N GLU A 366 -26.82 25.31 -27.11
CA GLU A 366 -26.36 25.92 -25.85
C GLU A 366 -25.28 25.08 -25.18
N LYS A 367 -25.38 23.74 -25.23
CA LYS A 367 -24.32 22.84 -24.79
C LYS A 367 -23.02 23.09 -25.56
N ASP A 368 -23.10 23.16 -26.89
CA ASP A 368 -21.93 23.38 -27.75
C ASP A 368 -21.26 24.72 -27.45
N LYS A 369 -22.06 25.75 -27.18
CA LYS A 369 -21.57 27.07 -26.77
C LYS A 369 -20.83 27.01 -25.43
N LEU A 370 -21.42 26.40 -24.40
CA LEU A 370 -20.79 26.28 -23.07
C LEU A 370 -19.50 25.45 -23.13
N ILE A 371 -19.47 24.38 -23.93
CA ILE A 371 -18.28 23.58 -24.15
C ILE A 371 -17.19 24.41 -24.84
N ALA A 372 -17.53 25.19 -25.85
CA ALA A 372 -16.56 26.05 -26.54
C ALA A 372 -15.98 27.13 -25.60
N GLU A 373 -16.84 27.78 -24.81
CA GLU A 373 -16.41 28.76 -23.80
C GLU A 373 -15.50 28.13 -22.75
N LYS A 374 -15.84 26.94 -22.25
CA LYS A 374 -15.00 26.18 -21.31
C LYS A 374 -13.64 25.83 -21.91
N LYS A 375 -13.59 25.35 -23.16
CA LYS A 375 -12.33 25.03 -23.84
C LYS A 375 -11.42 26.25 -23.97
N ILE A 376 -11.96 27.40 -24.36
CA ILE A 376 -11.19 28.66 -24.43
C ILE A 376 -10.63 29.01 -23.05
N LYS A 377 -11.47 28.94 -22.01
CA LYS A 377 -11.04 29.23 -20.64
C LYS A 377 -9.93 28.27 -20.18
N ASP A 378 -10.07 26.98 -20.43
CA ASP A 378 -9.09 25.97 -20.03
C ASP A 378 -7.74 26.17 -20.75
N GLU A 379 -7.77 26.57 -22.04
CA GLU A 379 -6.56 26.94 -22.78
C GLU A 379 -5.88 28.21 -22.24
N GLU A 380 -6.66 29.19 -21.78
CA GLU A 380 -6.15 30.40 -21.14
C GLU A 380 -5.53 30.10 -19.76
N ASP A 381 -6.23 29.31 -18.94
CA ASP A 381 -5.76 28.88 -17.62
C ASP A 381 -4.49 28.03 -17.73
N GLU A 382 -4.39 27.15 -18.74
CA GLU A 382 -3.18 26.35 -19.00
C GLU A 382 -1.99 27.21 -19.40
N LYS A 383 -2.19 28.18 -20.31
CA LYS A 383 -1.13 29.14 -20.69
C LYS A 383 -0.65 29.95 -19.49
N LYS A 384 -1.58 30.33 -18.60
CA LYS A 384 -1.25 31.05 -17.37
C LYS A 384 -0.44 30.16 -16.42
N ARG A 385 -0.84 28.91 -16.22
CA ARG A 385 -0.10 27.93 -15.41
C ARG A 385 1.32 27.69 -15.92
N ILE A 386 1.49 27.43 -17.22
CA ILE A 386 2.83 27.22 -17.83
C ILE A 386 3.71 28.44 -17.57
N LYS A 387 3.18 29.65 -17.74
CA LYS A 387 3.93 30.89 -17.50
C LYS A 387 4.31 31.06 -16.02
N GLU A 388 3.44 30.70 -15.09
CA GLU A 388 3.72 30.73 -13.64
C GLU A 388 4.77 29.68 -13.25
N GLU A 389 4.71 28.48 -13.82
CA GLU A 389 5.71 27.42 -13.62
C GLU A 389 7.07 27.82 -14.19
N GLU A 390 7.13 28.41 -15.39
CA GLU A 390 8.36 28.96 -15.97
C GLU A 390 8.95 30.08 -15.10
N LEU A 391 8.11 30.97 -14.55
CA LEU A 391 8.55 32.01 -13.62
C LEU A 391 9.11 31.40 -12.32
N SER A 392 8.42 30.40 -11.78
CA SER A 392 8.84 29.70 -10.57
C SER A 392 10.17 28.96 -10.77
N TYR A 393 10.33 28.27 -11.89
CA TYR A 393 11.56 27.59 -12.25
C TYR A 393 12.72 28.58 -12.41
N ALA A 394 12.49 29.70 -13.11
CA ALA A 394 13.48 30.75 -13.25
C ALA A 394 13.88 31.36 -11.88
N ALA A 395 12.90 31.61 -11.00
CA ALA A 395 13.16 32.11 -9.65
C ALA A 395 13.99 31.11 -8.82
N ASN A 396 13.64 29.82 -8.87
CA ASN A 396 14.37 28.76 -8.15
C ASN A 396 15.79 28.56 -8.70
N ALA A 397 16.00 28.69 -10.01
CA ALA A 397 17.32 28.65 -10.61
C ALA A 397 18.21 29.81 -10.16
N VAL A 398 17.65 31.03 -10.05
CA VAL A 398 18.35 32.20 -9.52
C VAL A 398 18.70 32.03 -8.03
N LEU A 399 17.76 31.54 -7.21
CA LEU A 399 18.02 31.21 -5.80
C LEU A 399 19.10 30.13 -5.65
N GLY A 400 19.12 29.12 -6.52
CA GLY A 400 20.16 28.09 -6.55
C GLY A 400 21.55 28.65 -6.87
N LEU A 401 21.64 29.62 -7.79
CA LEU A 401 22.90 30.31 -8.12
C LEU A 401 23.40 31.20 -6.97
N ILE A 402 22.49 31.88 -6.26
CA ILE A 402 22.82 32.70 -5.09
C ILE A 402 23.30 31.81 -3.92
N GLY A 403 22.69 30.64 -3.72
CA GLY A 403 23.09 29.67 -2.70
C GLY A 403 24.44 28.98 -2.99
N ALA A 404 24.87 28.92 -4.26
CA ALA A 404 26.11 28.30 -4.69
C ALA A 404 27.35 29.21 -4.67
N GLY A 405 27.23 30.46 -4.20
CA GLY A 405 28.39 31.31 -3.89
C GLY A 405 29.31 31.62 -5.07
N GLN A 406 28.78 31.93 -6.25
CA GLN A 406 29.55 32.51 -7.35
C GLN A 406 29.07 33.93 -7.64
N VAL A 407 29.74 34.91 -7.04
CA VAL A 407 29.69 36.32 -7.47
C VAL A 407 31.08 36.69 -8.01
N PRO A 408 31.20 37.32 -9.20
CA PRO A 408 32.48 37.80 -9.70
C PRO A 408 33.01 38.95 -8.83
N LEU A 409 34.29 38.87 -8.47
CA LEU A 409 35.03 39.89 -7.72
C LEU A 409 35.32 41.12 -8.59
N THR A 410 35.00 42.33 -8.10
CA THR A 410 35.82 43.55 -8.28
C THR A 410 35.61 44.55 -7.14
N PRO A 411 36.58 45.46 -6.88
CA PRO A 411 36.89 45.97 -5.56
C PRO A 411 36.44 47.42 -5.34
N ASP A 412 36.02 47.75 -4.12
CA ASP A 412 36.77 48.67 -3.25
C ASP A 412 35.98 48.94 -1.96
N SER A 413 36.67 48.71 -0.84
CA SER A 413 36.17 48.81 0.52
C SER A 413 36.75 50.04 1.20
N VAL A 414 35.90 50.95 1.72
CA VAL A 414 36.26 51.79 2.87
C VAL A 414 35.05 52.00 3.80
N SER A 415 35.25 51.58 5.05
CA SER A 415 34.61 51.99 6.33
C SER A 415 33.18 51.53 6.70
N SER A 416 33.10 50.83 7.83
CA SER A 416 31.96 50.69 8.78
C SER A 416 32.37 51.36 10.12
N PRO A 417 31.55 51.40 11.21
CA PRO A 417 30.15 50.99 11.47
C PRO A 417 29.33 52.21 12.05
N ALA A 418 28.05 52.20 12.44
CA ALA A 418 27.17 51.23 13.12
C ALA A 418 25.70 51.74 13.03
N ASP A 419 24.71 50.84 13.04
CA ASP A 419 23.58 50.81 13.99
C ASP A 419 22.38 49.95 13.51
N ALA A 420 21.91 49.10 14.43
CA ALA A 420 20.54 48.57 14.56
C ALA A 420 20.10 47.37 13.66
N PRO A 421 18.98 46.67 13.97
CA PRO A 421 18.97 45.28 14.43
C PRO A 421 18.37 44.29 13.41
N ALA A 422 18.45 43.00 13.74
CA ALA A 422 18.01 41.85 12.95
C ALA A 422 16.53 41.91 12.48
N PRO A 423 16.21 41.45 11.26
CA PRO A 423 14.85 41.10 10.89
C PRO A 423 14.54 39.64 11.22
N GLU A 424 13.34 39.44 11.76
CA GLU A 424 12.69 38.16 12.05
C GLU A 424 12.57 37.28 10.80
N GLN A 425 12.80 35.99 10.98
CA GLN A 425 12.50 34.95 9.99
C GLN A 425 10.98 34.82 9.88
N GLY A 426 10.42 35.22 8.73
CA GLY A 426 9.03 34.97 8.36
C GLY A 426 8.77 33.47 8.09
N PRO A 427 7.53 33.00 8.27
CA PRO A 427 7.15 31.61 8.03
C PRO A 427 7.20 31.26 6.52
N PRO A 428 7.46 29.98 6.17
CA PRO A 428 7.48 29.54 4.77
C PRO A 428 6.09 29.60 4.12
N ALA A 429 6.08 29.88 2.82
CA ALA A 429 4.94 30.25 1.99
C ALA A 429 3.74 29.31 2.06
N ALA A 430 2.58 29.91 2.32
CA ALA A 430 1.26 29.33 2.10
C ALA A 430 0.92 29.32 0.61
N PHE A 431 0.20 28.28 0.17
CA PHE A 431 -0.44 28.17 -1.13
C PHE A 431 -1.34 29.41 -1.40
N PRO A 432 -1.49 29.85 -2.68
CA PRO A 432 -2.24 31.06 -2.98
C PRO A 432 -3.72 30.91 -2.61
N PRO A 433 -4.35 31.97 -2.06
CA PRO A 433 -5.77 31.93 -1.71
C PRO A 433 -6.65 31.96 -2.96
N SER A 434 -7.67 31.12 -2.99
CA SER A 434 -8.83 31.29 -3.85
C SER A 434 -9.62 32.52 -3.42
N ASP A 435 -9.98 33.38 -4.37
CA ASP A 435 -10.74 34.63 -4.14
C ASP A 435 -12.05 34.40 -3.34
N PRO A 436 -12.47 35.37 -2.50
CA PRO A 436 -13.64 35.23 -1.64
C PRO A 436 -14.96 35.39 -2.40
N PRO A 437 -16.05 34.69 -2.00
CA PRO A 437 -17.39 34.97 -2.51
C PRO A 437 -17.94 36.29 -1.96
N ALA A 438 -18.82 36.91 -2.75
CA ALA A 438 -19.43 38.22 -2.52
C ALA A 438 -20.03 38.41 -1.11
N ALA A 439 -19.94 39.65 -0.63
CA ALA A 439 -20.36 40.09 0.69
C ALA A 439 -21.84 39.76 1.04
N PHE A 440 -22.04 39.12 2.19
CA PHE A 440 -23.35 38.98 2.85
C PHE A 440 -23.65 40.21 3.75
N PRO A 441 -24.92 40.60 3.91
CA PRO A 441 -25.32 41.74 4.75
C PRO A 441 -25.17 41.42 6.26
N PRO A 442 -25.11 42.44 7.14
CA PRO A 442 -24.77 42.26 8.54
C PRO A 442 -25.87 41.49 9.33
N PRO A 443 -25.50 40.80 10.43
CA PRO A 443 -26.40 39.92 11.17
C PRO A 443 -27.49 40.70 11.91
N GLN A 444 -28.72 40.20 11.87
CA GLN A 444 -29.79 40.62 12.80
C GLN A 444 -29.51 40.04 14.20
N GLU A 445 -29.63 40.88 15.23
CA GLU A 445 -29.54 40.48 16.64
C GLU A 445 -30.60 39.42 16.98
N GLN A 446 -30.15 38.27 17.49
CA GLN A 446 -31.01 37.32 18.21
C GLN A 446 -30.76 37.44 19.72
N PRO A 447 -31.81 37.28 20.55
CA PRO A 447 -31.77 37.63 21.97
C PRO A 447 -30.96 36.62 22.80
N ALA A 448 -30.30 37.15 23.85
CA ALA A 448 -29.48 36.41 24.79
C ALA A 448 -30.23 35.29 25.53
N PHE A 449 -29.63 34.10 25.56
CA PHE A 449 -30.03 33.01 26.46
C PHE A 449 -29.46 33.27 27.87
N PRO A 450 -30.21 32.98 28.96
CA PRO A 450 -29.74 33.21 30.31
C PRO A 450 -28.71 32.15 30.75
N ALA A 451 -27.73 32.58 31.55
CA ALA A 451 -26.67 31.74 32.12
C ALA A 451 -27.22 30.68 33.10
N PRO A 452 -26.54 29.52 33.24
CA PRO A 452 -26.96 28.47 34.16
C PRO A 452 -26.67 28.85 35.63
N ASP A 453 -27.65 28.56 36.47
CA ASP A 453 -27.66 28.77 37.92
C ASP A 453 -26.60 27.87 38.61
N ALA A 454 -25.69 28.51 39.34
CA ALA A 454 -24.70 27.86 40.19
C ALA A 454 -25.32 27.47 41.54
N SER A 455 -26.15 26.42 41.55
CA SER A 455 -26.69 25.86 42.79
C SER A 455 -27.01 24.37 42.68
N HIS A 456 -26.05 23.53 42.26
CA HIS A 456 -26.04 22.11 42.62
C HIS A 456 -24.64 21.51 42.47
N GLN A 457 -23.74 21.86 43.39
CA GLN A 457 -22.44 21.20 43.51
C GLN A 457 -22.05 20.94 44.96
N GLU A 458 -22.97 20.36 45.74
CA GLU A 458 -22.65 19.65 46.98
C GLU A 458 -23.62 18.49 47.17
N ALA A 459 -23.24 17.29 46.69
CA ALA A 459 -23.63 15.98 47.23
C ALA A 459 -23.32 14.84 46.22
N LYS A 460 -22.04 14.46 46.08
CA LYS A 460 -21.64 13.08 45.74
C LYS A 460 -20.12 12.88 45.82
N LEU A 461 -19.59 13.05 47.02
CA LEU A 461 -18.31 12.48 47.44
C LEU A 461 -18.59 11.68 48.71
N ARG A 462 -19.19 10.49 48.50
CA ARG A 462 -19.32 9.39 49.46
C ARG A 462 -20.00 8.22 48.75
N LYS A 463 -19.20 7.42 48.04
CA LYS A 463 -19.25 5.95 47.99
C LYS A 463 -18.43 5.47 46.78
N ILE A 464 -17.52 4.54 47.12
CA ILE A 464 -16.57 3.79 46.28
C ILE A 464 -15.26 4.54 46.08
#